data_AF-A0A519ZRK3-F1
#
_entry.id   AF-A0A519ZRK3-F1
#
_cell.length_a   1.000
_cell.length_b   1.000
_cell.length_c   1.000
_cell.angle_alpha   90.00
_cell.angle_beta   90.00
_cell.angle_gamma   90.00
#
_symmetry.space_group_name_H-M   'P 1'
#
loop_
_entity.id
_entity.type
_entity.pdbx_description
1 polymer ?
#
loop_
_entity_poly.entity_id
_entity_poly.type
_entity_poly.pdbx_seq_one_letter_code
_entity_poly.pdbx_strand_id
1 'polypeptide(L)'
;MNVKYIALGAVLALLGWFVYDSLSQPTGQDLPGNFQEVAAYRNENNTGPITRVMAVTVADTLWREMRQYGDLAPYTKYGTTKVYFFRQGQPVPKTVQPGEVNFSPEFNKNCLAKYEKGVMSDVSFKRYPLQ
;
A
#
# COMPACT_ATOMS: atom_id res chain seq x y z
N MET A 1 -17.48 -44.91 -11.48
CA MET A 1 -17.74 -43.62 -10.79
C MET A 1 -18.53 -42.73 -11.75
N ASN A 2 -19.65 -42.15 -11.34
CA ASN A 2 -20.50 -41.36 -12.25
C ASN A 2 -19.81 -40.04 -12.60
N VAL A 3 -19.80 -39.67 -13.89
CA VAL A 3 -19.16 -38.45 -14.41
C VAL A 3 -19.64 -37.19 -13.65
N LYS A 4 -20.90 -37.17 -13.19
CA LYS A 4 -21.46 -36.07 -12.40
C LYS A 4 -20.73 -35.84 -11.08
N TYR A 5 -20.32 -36.91 -10.38
CA TYR A 5 -19.57 -36.79 -9.12
C TYR A 5 -18.12 -36.37 -9.34
N ILE A 6 -17.52 -36.79 -10.47
CA ILE A 6 -16.19 -36.33 -10.88
C ILE A 6 -16.21 -34.83 -11.16
N ALA A 7 -17.20 -34.36 -11.92
CA ALA A 7 -17.37 -32.94 -12.23
C ALA A 7 -17.61 -32.10 -10.97
N LEU A 8 -18.47 -32.57 -10.05
CA LEU A 8 -18.73 -31.89 -8.78
C LEU A 8 -17.46 -31.80 -7.92
N GLY A 9 -16.71 -32.90 -7.80
CA GLY A 9 -15.44 -32.90 -7.08
C GLY A 9 -14.42 -31.93 -7.67
N ALA A 10 -14.31 -31.86 -8.99
CA ALA A 10 -13.43 -30.92 -9.68
C ALA A 10 -13.82 -29.45 -9.42
N VAL A 11 -15.11 -29.13 -9.46
CA VAL A 11 -15.61 -27.77 -9.15
C VAL A 11 -15.29 -27.39 -7.71
N LEU A 12 -15.52 -28.29 -6.74
CA LEU A 12 -15.21 -28.03 -5.33
C LEU A 12 -13.71 -27.82 -5.09
N ALA A 13 -12.86 -28.62 -5.73
CA ALA A 13 -11.41 -28.45 -5.65
C ALA A 13 -10.97 -27.09 -6.22
N LEU A 14 -11.56 -26.66 -7.34
CA LEU A 14 -11.23 -25.40 -8.00
C LEU A 14 -11.71 -24.18 -7.19
N LEU A 15 -12.88 -24.26 -6.58
CA LEU A 15 -13.35 -23.25 -5.62
C LEU A 15 -12.46 -23.17 -4.38
N GLY A 16 -12.05 -24.31 -3.83
CA GLY A 16 -11.10 -24.36 -2.71
C GLY A 16 -9.77 -23.72 -3.06
N TRP A 17 -9.26 -23.95 -4.27
CA TRP A 17 -8.06 -23.30 -4.78
C TRP A 17 -8.21 -21.77 -4.85
N PHE A 18 -9.32 -21.26 -5.39
CA PHE A 18 -9.53 -19.80 -5.47
C PHE A 18 -9.56 -19.12 -4.10
N VAL A 19 -10.19 -19.77 -3.10
CA VAL A 19 -10.19 -19.24 -1.72
C VAL A 19 -8.78 -19.21 -1.15
N TYR A 20 -8.03 -20.31 -1.31
CA TYR A 20 -6.63 -20.38 -0.84
C TYR A 20 -5.75 -19.34 -1.52
N ASP A 21 -5.84 -19.22 -2.84
CA ASP A 21 -5.09 -18.24 -3.63
C ASP A 21 -5.39 -16.80 -3.19
N SER A 22 -6.66 -16.46 -3.01
CA SER A 22 -7.07 -15.12 -2.58
C SER A 22 -6.59 -14.76 -1.17
N LEU A 23 -6.55 -15.72 -0.24
CA LEU A 23 -6.11 -15.50 1.14
C LEU A 23 -4.59 -15.53 1.32
N SER A 24 -3.86 -16.12 0.37
CA SER A 24 -2.39 -16.27 0.42
C SER A 24 -1.64 -15.12 -0.27
N GLN A 25 -2.36 -14.09 -0.74
CA GLN A 25 -1.72 -12.93 -1.38
C GLN A 25 -0.91 -12.14 -0.34
N PRO A 26 0.35 -11.76 -0.66
CA PRO A 26 1.18 -11.01 0.27
C PRO A 26 0.62 -9.62 0.51
N THR A 27 0.66 -9.19 1.76
CA THR A 27 0.32 -7.83 2.19
C THR A 27 1.58 -7.05 2.56
N GLY A 28 1.44 -5.73 2.73
CA GLY A 28 2.54 -4.90 3.22
C GLY A 28 3.05 -5.31 4.61
N GLN A 29 2.23 -5.98 5.42
CA GLN A 29 2.60 -6.48 6.76
C GLN A 29 3.45 -7.74 6.70
N ASP A 30 3.34 -8.53 5.63
CA ASP A 30 4.14 -9.75 5.42
C ASP A 30 5.57 -9.44 4.96
N LEU A 31 5.88 -8.16 4.70
CA LEU A 31 7.21 -7.73 4.30
C LEU A 31 8.16 -7.60 5.50
N PRO A 32 9.45 -7.97 5.35
CA PRO A 32 10.44 -7.73 6.37
C PRO A 32 10.63 -6.23 6.59
N GLY A 33 10.58 -5.78 7.84
CA GLY A 33 10.68 -4.35 8.18
C GLY A 33 9.62 -3.83 9.13
N ASN A 34 8.72 -4.69 9.60
CA ASN A 34 7.70 -4.37 10.60
C ASN A 34 6.82 -3.18 10.15
N PHE A 35 6.38 -3.16 8.89
CA PHE A 35 5.64 -2.02 8.37
C PHE A 35 4.31 -1.81 9.11
N GLN A 36 4.06 -0.58 9.55
CA GLN A 36 2.82 -0.22 10.22
C GLN A 36 2.23 1.06 9.62
N GLU A 37 1.04 0.96 9.05
CA GLU A 37 0.26 2.13 8.64
C GLU A 37 -0.23 2.88 9.90
N VAL A 38 0.13 4.15 10.00
CA VAL A 38 -0.20 5.00 11.17
C VAL A 38 -1.17 6.13 10.85
N ALA A 39 -1.33 6.45 9.57
CA ALA A 39 -2.34 7.40 9.10
C ALA A 39 -2.72 7.08 7.65
N ALA A 40 -3.99 7.26 7.32
CA ALA A 40 -4.48 7.10 5.95
C ALA A 40 -5.53 8.17 5.62
N TYR A 41 -5.57 8.56 4.36
CA TYR A 41 -6.58 9.43 3.77
C TYR A 41 -7.01 8.86 2.43
N ARG A 42 -8.31 8.93 2.16
CA ARG A 42 -8.90 8.70 0.84
C ARG A 42 -9.95 9.78 0.60
N ASN A 43 -9.94 10.39 -0.59
CA ASN A 43 -10.99 11.34 -0.94
C ASN A 43 -12.39 10.68 -1.00
N GLU A 44 -13.41 11.51 -0.88
CA GLU A 44 -14.80 11.09 -0.98
C GLU A 44 -15.15 10.59 -2.39
N ASN A 45 -16.16 9.73 -2.48
CA ASN A 45 -16.63 9.22 -3.76
C ASN A 45 -17.15 10.36 -4.64
N ASN A 46 -16.94 10.25 -5.96
CA ASN A 46 -17.40 11.21 -6.98
C ASN A 46 -16.75 12.61 -6.94
N THR A 47 -15.66 12.80 -6.19
CA THR A 47 -14.87 14.05 -6.16
C THR A 47 -13.72 14.08 -7.18
N GLY A 48 -13.77 13.20 -8.20
CA GLY A 48 -12.72 13.01 -9.19
C GLY A 48 -11.93 11.71 -9.01
N PRO A 49 -10.72 11.61 -9.61
CA PRO A 49 -9.82 10.47 -9.44
C PRO A 49 -9.61 10.09 -7.97
N ILE A 50 -9.60 8.79 -7.66
CA ILE A 50 -9.39 8.35 -6.27
C ILE A 50 -7.97 8.71 -5.85
N THR A 51 -7.83 9.50 -4.78
CA THR A 51 -6.55 9.86 -4.19
C THR A 51 -6.41 9.19 -2.84
N ARG A 52 -5.34 8.42 -2.67
CA ARG A 52 -4.95 7.79 -1.41
C ARG A 52 -3.63 8.35 -0.91
N VAL A 53 -3.57 8.63 0.37
CA VAL A 53 -2.33 8.98 1.06
C VAL A 53 -2.20 8.09 2.28
N MET A 54 -1.04 7.50 2.49
CA MET A 54 -0.71 6.73 3.68
C MET A 54 0.60 7.24 4.29
N ALA A 55 0.67 7.24 5.61
CA ALA A 55 1.92 7.33 6.36
C ALA A 55 2.19 5.98 7.01
N VAL A 56 3.39 5.45 6.79
CA VAL A 56 3.79 4.11 7.20
C VAL A 56 5.11 4.20 7.95
N THR A 57 5.20 3.51 9.09
CA THR A 57 6.47 3.36 9.81
C THR A 57 7.18 2.07 9.41
N VAL A 58 8.50 2.08 9.45
CA VAL A 58 9.37 0.95 9.13
C VAL A 58 10.54 0.90 10.09
N ALA A 59 10.97 -0.31 10.46
CA ALA A 59 12.02 -0.54 11.45
C ALA A 59 13.36 0.08 11.05
N ASP A 60 13.69 0.05 9.75
CA ASP A 60 14.94 0.61 9.21
C ASP A 60 14.78 1.20 7.80
N THR A 61 15.89 1.63 7.21
CA THR A 61 16.07 2.17 5.86
C THR A 61 16.02 1.06 4.78
N LEU A 62 14.98 0.24 4.84
CA LEU A 62 14.72 -0.89 3.96
C LEU A 62 14.11 -0.42 2.62
N TRP A 63 14.92 0.24 1.79
CA TRP A 63 14.45 0.93 0.58
C TRP A 63 13.72 0.03 -0.42
N ARG A 64 14.19 -1.21 -0.58
CA ARG A 64 13.59 -2.17 -1.50
C ARG A 64 12.21 -2.59 -1.00
N GLU A 65 12.11 -2.88 0.29
CA GLU A 65 10.90 -3.30 0.96
C GLU A 65 9.88 -2.15 1.04
N MET A 66 10.32 -0.91 1.24
CA MET A 66 9.44 0.28 1.14
C MET A 66 8.84 0.41 -0.26
N ARG A 67 9.63 0.20 -1.31
CA ARG A 67 9.10 0.20 -2.68
C ARG A 67 8.10 -0.93 -2.89
N GLN A 68 8.44 -2.13 -2.43
CA GLN A 68 7.56 -3.30 -2.52
C GLN A 68 6.25 -3.08 -1.75
N TYR A 69 6.30 -2.47 -0.57
CA TYR A 69 5.11 -2.07 0.19
C TYR A 69 4.22 -1.15 -0.65
N GLY A 70 4.81 -0.14 -1.29
CA GLY A 70 4.09 0.75 -2.19
C GLY A 70 3.45 0.01 -3.38
N ASP A 71 4.12 -0.99 -3.94
CA ASP A 71 3.59 -1.80 -5.04
C ASP A 71 2.40 -2.70 -4.61
N LEU A 72 2.35 -3.09 -3.34
CA LEU A 72 1.24 -3.81 -2.72
C LEU A 72 0.12 -2.89 -2.22
N ALA A 73 0.34 -1.57 -2.18
CA ALA A 73 -0.63 -0.63 -1.66
C ALA A 73 -1.90 -0.57 -2.54
N PRO A 74 -3.09 -0.34 -1.95
CA PRO A 74 -4.34 -0.27 -2.71
C PRO A 74 -4.29 0.77 -3.82
N TYR A 75 -4.50 0.34 -5.07
CA TYR A 75 -4.41 1.20 -6.24
C TYR A 75 -5.59 0.96 -7.22
N THR A 76 -5.93 2.01 -7.96
CA THR A 76 -6.94 1.96 -9.03
C THR A 76 -6.40 2.70 -10.25
N LYS A 77 -6.64 2.18 -11.46
CA LYS A 77 -6.16 2.76 -12.75
C LYS A 77 -6.57 4.22 -12.99
N TYR A 78 -7.54 4.75 -12.27
CA TYR A 78 -7.94 6.16 -12.37
C TYR A 78 -7.70 6.92 -11.07
N GLY A 79 -6.69 6.51 -10.31
CA GLY A 79 -6.39 7.09 -9.02
C GLY A 79 -4.90 7.27 -8.80
N THR A 80 -4.58 7.95 -7.71
CA THR A 80 -3.21 8.13 -7.21
C THR A 80 -3.09 7.48 -5.84
N THR A 81 -1.90 6.97 -5.54
CA THR A 81 -1.59 6.41 -4.23
C THR A 81 -0.22 6.88 -3.82
N LYS A 82 -0.14 7.60 -2.70
CA LYS A 82 1.09 8.09 -2.09
C LYS A 82 1.32 7.36 -0.78
N VAL A 83 2.52 6.81 -0.59
CA VAL A 83 2.95 6.22 0.68
C VAL A 83 4.21 6.94 1.14
N TYR A 84 4.14 7.53 2.33
CA TYR A 84 5.27 8.18 2.98
C TYR A 84 5.81 7.28 4.07
N PHE A 85 7.11 7.03 4.05
CA PHE A 85 7.79 6.14 4.99
C PHE A 85 8.54 6.93 6.06
N PHE A 86 8.39 6.52 7.31
CA PHE A 86 9.02 7.12 8.48
C PHE A 86 9.70 6.04 9.32
N ARG A 87 10.78 6.39 10.04
CA ARG A 87 11.42 5.42 10.93
C ARG A 87 10.56 5.16 12.17
N GLN A 88 10.47 3.90 12.58
CA GLN A 88 9.87 3.55 13.87
C GLN A 88 10.59 4.24 15.03
N GLY A 89 9.80 4.69 16.02
CA GLY A 89 10.29 5.42 17.18
C GLY A 89 10.66 6.89 16.92
N GLN A 90 10.55 7.38 15.68
CA GLN A 90 10.73 8.80 15.37
C GLN A 90 9.39 9.53 15.21
N PRO A 91 9.37 10.88 15.29
CA PRO A 91 8.15 11.64 15.07
C PRO A 91 7.56 11.38 13.69
N VAL A 92 6.29 10.97 13.67
CA VAL A 92 5.52 10.57 12.49
C VAL A 92 4.15 11.26 12.51
N PRO A 93 3.60 11.67 11.36
CA PRO A 93 2.27 12.25 11.32
C PRO A 93 1.20 11.23 11.74
N LYS A 94 0.27 11.67 12.60
CA LYS A 94 -0.92 10.90 13.00
C LYS A 94 -2.12 11.12 12.07
N THR A 95 -2.02 12.13 11.20
CA THR A 95 -3.03 12.46 10.20
C THR A 95 -2.34 12.78 8.90
N VAL A 96 -3.00 12.44 7.80
CA VAL A 96 -2.61 12.85 6.45
C VAL A 96 -3.80 13.49 5.76
N GLN A 97 -3.53 14.39 4.82
CA GLN A 97 -4.52 15.26 4.19
C GLN A 97 -4.22 15.47 2.71
N PRO A 98 -5.19 15.85 1.87
CA PRO A 98 -4.94 16.22 0.48
C PRO A 98 -4.03 17.45 0.37
N GLY A 99 -3.36 17.62 -0.78
CA GLY A 99 -2.38 18.68 -1.03
C GLY A 99 -1.07 18.17 -1.66
N GLU A 100 -0.11 19.08 -1.79
CA GLU A 100 1.23 18.80 -2.37
C GLU A 100 2.09 17.95 -1.41
N VAL A 101 2.25 18.43 -0.17
CA VAL A 101 2.72 17.64 0.97
C VAL A 101 1.52 17.32 1.84
N ASN A 102 1.37 16.04 2.17
CA ASN A 102 0.12 15.52 2.71
C ASN A 102 0.10 15.43 4.25
N PHE A 103 0.99 16.15 4.93
CA PHE A 103 1.10 16.21 6.40
C PHE A 103 1.84 17.49 6.84
N SER A 104 1.86 17.76 8.14
CA SER A 104 2.53 18.93 8.74
C SER A 104 4.03 18.99 8.41
N PRO A 105 4.57 20.16 7.99
CA PRO A 105 5.98 20.31 7.62
C PRO A 105 7.00 19.92 8.69
N GLU A 106 6.61 19.89 9.96
CA GLU A 106 7.47 19.46 11.08
C GLU A 106 8.00 18.02 10.91
N PHE A 107 7.30 17.18 10.15
CA PHE A 107 7.70 15.80 9.88
C PHE A 107 8.59 15.65 8.64
N ASN A 108 8.81 16.70 7.83
CA ASN A 108 9.57 16.61 6.58
C ASN A 108 10.96 16.00 6.77
N LYS A 109 11.64 16.40 7.85
CA LYS A 109 12.99 15.93 8.21
C LYS A 109 13.04 14.42 8.46
N ASN A 110 11.94 13.84 8.92
CA ASN A 110 11.84 12.41 9.28
C ASN A 110 11.27 11.55 8.15
N CYS A 111 10.88 12.16 7.01
CA CYS A 111 10.37 11.43 5.87
C CYS A 111 11.53 10.72 5.14
N LEU A 112 11.60 9.40 5.29
CA LEU A 112 12.66 8.57 4.71
C LEU A 112 12.46 8.39 3.20
N ALA A 113 11.23 8.13 2.77
CA ALA A 113 10.91 7.92 1.37
C ALA A 113 9.47 8.27 1.06
N LYS A 114 9.22 8.55 -0.22
CA LYS A 114 7.88 8.68 -0.80
C LYS A 114 7.78 7.73 -1.98
N TYR A 115 6.81 6.84 -1.92
CA TYR A 115 6.30 6.10 -3.06
C TYR A 115 5.08 6.84 -3.60
N GLU A 116 4.97 6.94 -4.92
CA GLU A 116 3.82 7.49 -5.60
C GLU A 116 3.50 6.63 -6.83
N LYS A 117 2.25 6.18 -6.92
CA LYS A 117 1.70 5.54 -8.11
C LYS A 117 0.62 6.43 -8.70
N GLY A 118 0.85 6.88 -9.93
CA GLY A 118 0.00 7.83 -10.64
C GLY A 118 -1.15 7.19 -11.40
N VAL A 119 -1.95 8.03 -12.06
CA VAL A 119 -3.14 7.62 -12.81
C VAL A 119 -2.79 6.65 -13.94
N MET A 120 -1.61 6.76 -14.55
CA MET A 120 -1.20 5.88 -15.65
C MET A 120 -0.39 4.67 -15.17
N SER A 121 -0.49 4.33 -13.88
CA SER A 121 0.32 3.30 -13.20
C SER A 121 1.83 3.56 -13.25
N ASP A 122 2.22 4.80 -13.53
CA ASP A 122 3.58 5.28 -13.39
C ASP A 122 3.98 5.27 -11.91
N VAL A 123 5.17 4.77 -11.62
CA VAL A 123 5.67 4.61 -10.25
C VAL A 123 6.88 5.52 -10.06
N SER A 124 6.83 6.34 -9.02
CA SER A 124 7.96 7.14 -8.53
C SER A 124 8.31 6.70 -7.10
N PHE A 125 9.59 6.46 -6.84
CA PHE A 125 10.11 6.19 -5.51
C PHE A 125 11.29 7.14 -5.23
N LYS A 126 11.11 8.05 -4.28
CA LYS A 126 12.11 9.05 -3.92
C LYS A 126 12.56 8.85 -2.47
N ARG A 127 13.87 8.81 -2.26
CA ARG A 127 14.49 8.79 -0.92
C ARG A 127 14.68 10.24 -0.46
N TYR A 128 14.44 10.49 0.82
CA TYR A 128 14.50 11.82 1.45
C TYR A 128 13.84 12.93 0.62
N PRO A 129 12.56 12.78 0.25
CA PRO A 129 11.91 13.60 -0.77
C PRO A 129 11.64 15.06 -0.36
N LEU A 130 11.85 15.41 0.91
CA LEU A 130 11.46 16.69 1.53
C LEU A 130 12.61 17.34 2.31
N GLN A 131 13.84 16.89 2.07
CA GLN A 131 15.07 17.40 2.69
C GLN A 131 15.86 18.29 1.72
#